data_AF-A0A2L2X886-F1
#
_entry.id   AF-A0A2L2X886-F1
#
_cell.length_a   1.000
_cell.length_b   1.000
_cell.length_c   1.000
_cell.angle_alpha   90.00
_cell.angle_beta   90.00
_cell.angle_gamma   90.00
#
_symmetry.space_group_name_H-M   'P 1'
#
loop_
_entity.id
_entity.type
_entity.pdbx_description
1 polymer ?
#
loop_
_entity_poly.entity_id
_entity_poly.type
_entity_poly.pdbx_seq_one_letter_code
_entity_poly.pdbx_strand_id
1 'polypeptide(L)'
;MWAGLLIKRGNKMQDFTWCAEYADGTHLVEIEESGKAHLFKEIQKDKLIAFGLAGRGMSLYYDVSTGIFNLAGRIVELAYRVGEKEYPLTGQTKLYNDCISFKQAYTEISPLTCRRSNTRIVQYCFGYKVRLQLGDLELHFKPVVFIPYDRPVYATFRLVADRDIADGELVIRRNGQTMEQIPVPLQKGVGLEAMWEVR
;
A
#
# COMPACT_ATOMS: atom_id res chain seq x y z
N MET A 1 3.71 -14.99 9.74
CA MET A 1 3.05 -14.12 10.74
C MET A 1 4.09 -13.14 11.28
N TRP A 2 3.96 -11.85 11.00
CA TRP A 2 4.93 -10.76 11.26
C TRP A 2 5.37 -10.56 12.73
N ALA A 3 4.94 -11.43 13.65
CA ALA A 3 5.18 -11.37 15.09
C ALA A 3 6.66 -11.47 15.50
N GLY A 4 7.58 -11.78 14.57
CA GLY A 4 9.01 -11.88 14.84
C GLY A 4 9.87 -10.73 14.31
N LEU A 5 9.40 -9.93 13.35
CA LEU A 5 10.23 -8.93 12.66
C LEU A 5 10.12 -7.55 13.31
N LEU A 6 10.45 -7.49 14.60
CA LEU A 6 10.79 -6.23 15.24
C LEU A 6 12.21 -5.87 14.82
N ILE A 7 12.37 -5.13 13.73
CA ILE A 7 13.65 -4.48 13.41
C ILE A 7 13.91 -3.49 14.55
N LYS A 8 14.68 -3.95 15.55
CA LYS A 8 14.81 -3.28 16.86
C LYS A 8 15.58 -1.97 16.80
N ARG A 9 16.18 -1.62 15.68
CA ARG A 9 16.77 -0.32 15.41
C ARG A 9 16.67 -0.09 13.91
N GLY A 10 16.01 0.99 13.49
CA GLY A 10 16.16 1.47 12.12
C GLY A 10 17.66 1.55 11.82
N ASN A 11 18.08 0.95 10.71
CA ASN A 11 19.44 1.15 10.23
C ASN A 11 19.63 2.67 10.11
N LYS A 12 20.77 3.23 10.56
CA LYS A 12 20.97 4.68 10.83
C LYS A 12 20.59 5.64 9.67
N MET A 13 20.26 5.13 8.49
CA MET A 13 19.83 5.86 7.29
C MET A 13 18.31 5.91 7.04
N GLN A 14 17.48 4.99 7.55
CA GLN A 14 16.03 4.98 7.25
C GLN A 14 15.17 4.34 8.35
N ASP A 15 13.93 4.83 8.50
CA ASP A 15 13.01 4.41 9.56
C ASP A 15 12.16 3.20 9.21
N PHE A 16 11.83 3.04 7.92
CA PHE A 16 11.07 1.91 7.40
C PHE A 16 11.83 1.25 6.25
N THR A 17 11.67 -0.06 6.16
CA THR A 17 12.15 -0.90 5.07
C THR A 17 10.97 -1.66 4.49
N TRP A 18 10.96 -1.90 3.18
CA TRP A 18 9.99 -2.87 2.65
C TRP A 18 10.37 -4.29 3.07
N CYS A 19 9.35 -5.13 3.25
CA CYS A 19 9.48 -6.53 3.60
C CYS A 19 8.51 -7.35 2.75
N ALA A 20 9.04 -8.42 2.17
CA ALA A 20 8.35 -9.43 1.38
C ALA A 20 8.38 -10.74 2.15
N GLU A 21 7.21 -11.27 2.53
CA GLU A 21 7.08 -12.57 3.23
C GLU A 21 6.65 -13.64 2.22
N TYR A 22 7.27 -14.82 2.32
CA TYR A 22 7.01 -15.96 1.44
C TYR A 22 6.35 -17.12 2.19
N ALA A 23 5.68 -18.00 1.44
CA ALA A 23 4.94 -19.12 1.99
C ALA A 23 5.79 -20.13 2.79
N ASP A 24 7.10 -20.21 2.51
CA ASP A 24 8.05 -21.05 3.24
C ASP A 24 8.53 -20.43 4.58
N GLY A 25 7.99 -19.27 4.95
CA GLY A 25 8.34 -18.53 6.16
C GLY A 25 9.61 -17.70 6.02
N THR A 26 10.30 -17.75 4.88
CA THR A 26 11.41 -16.84 4.59
C THR A 26 10.89 -15.43 4.26
N HIS A 27 11.78 -14.45 4.39
CA HIS A 27 11.48 -13.06 4.04
C HIS A 27 12.66 -12.41 3.33
N LEU A 28 12.34 -11.45 2.46
CA LEU A 28 13.29 -10.54 1.84
C LEU A 28 12.99 -9.13 2.33
N VAL A 29 13.98 -8.45 2.89
CA VAL A 29 13.87 -7.05 3.34
C VAL A 29 14.76 -6.15 2.50
N GLU A 30 14.40 -4.88 2.34
CA GLU A 30 15.22 -3.93 1.57
C GLU A 30 16.62 -3.79 2.15
N ILE A 31 16.73 -3.77 3.48
CA ILE A 31 17.99 -3.61 4.19
C ILE A 31 17.99 -4.59 5.36
N GLU A 32 18.91 -5.55 5.30
CA GLU A 32 19.17 -6.50 6.39
C GLU A 32 19.78 -5.78 7.61
N GLU A 33 19.73 -6.42 8.78
CA GLU A 33 20.44 -5.92 9.97
C GLU A 33 21.96 -5.82 9.77
N SER A 34 22.51 -6.65 8.88
CA SER A 34 23.92 -6.62 8.44
C SER A 34 24.29 -5.34 7.67
N GLY A 35 23.29 -4.57 7.22
CA GLY A 35 23.44 -3.43 6.32
C GLY A 35 23.44 -3.79 4.84
N LYS A 36 23.36 -5.07 4.49
CA LYS A 36 23.20 -5.52 3.10
C LYS A 36 21.84 -5.06 2.56
N ALA A 37 21.86 -4.43 1.40
CA ALA A 37 20.67 -3.94 0.72
C ALA A 37 20.26 -4.88 -0.42
N HIS A 38 18.95 -5.02 -0.62
CA HIS A 38 18.33 -5.80 -1.69
C HIS A 38 17.59 -4.88 -2.67
N LEU A 39 17.63 -5.25 -3.95
CA LEU A 39 16.88 -4.54 -4.97
C LEU A 39 15.42 -5.01 -4.99
N PHE A 40 14.50 -4.09 -5.22
CA PHE A 40 13.06 -4.39 -5.29
C PHE A 40 12.73 -5.48 -6.34
N LYS A 41 13.50 -5.56 -7.43
CA LYS A 41 13.34 -6.59 -8.47
C LYS A 41 13.68 -8.02 -8.01
N GLU A 42 14.33 -8.18 -6.87
CA GLU A 42 14.67 -9.50 -6.29
C GLU A 42 13.45 -10.15 -5.60
N ILE A 43 12.38 -9.39 -5.37
CA ILE A 43 11.15 -9.92 -4.78
C ILE A 43 10.52 -10.97 -5.72
N GLN A 44 10.31 -12.17 -5.20
CA GLN A 44 9.66 -13.26 -5.92
C GLN A 44 8.13 -13.08 -5.83
N LYS A 45 7.57 -12.21 -6.67
CA LYS A 45 6.15 -11.81 -6.61
C LYS A 45 5.17 -12.99 -6.59
N ASP A 46 5.45 -14.06 -7.33
CA ASP A 46 4.56 -15.23 -7.42
C ASP A 46 4.54 -16.10 -6.15
N LYS A 47 5.44 -15.86 -5.19
CA LYS A 47 5.53 -16.59 -3.92
C LYS A 47 5.14 -15.76 -2.70
N LEU A 48 4.78 -14.50 -2.91
CA LEU A 48 4.45 -13.57 -1.83
C LEU A 48 3.17 -13.99 -1.11
N ILE A 49 3.21 -13.97 0.22
CA ILE A 49 2.01 -14.09 1.07
C ILE A 49 1.66 -12.76 1.74
N ALA A 50 2.65 -11.89 1.98
CA ALA A 50 2.44 -10.53 2.46
C ALA A 50 3.53 -9.58 1.94
N PHE A 51 3.16 -8.32 1.76
CA PHE A 51 4.11 -7.27 1.39
C PHE A 51 3.77 -5.96 2.09
N GLY A 52 4.79 -5.24 2.56
CA GLY A 52 4.58 -4.03 3.32
C GLY A 52 5.86 -3.34 3.76
N LEU A 53 5.72 -2.52 4.80
CA LEU A 53 6.79 -1.81 5.48
C LEU A 53 6.92 -2.30 6.93
N ALA A 54 8.15 -2.53 7.37
CA ALA A 54 8.52 -2.72 8.78
C ALA A 54 9.42 -1.58 9.23
N GLY A 55 9.20 -1.06 10.43
CA GLY A 55 10.00 0.03 10.97
C GLY A 55 9.39 0.66 12.21
N ARG A 56 10.24 1.26 13.06
CA ARG A 56 9.81 1.96 14.29
C ARG A 56 8.87 1.14 15.20
N GLY A 57 9.05 -0.17 15.27
CA GLY A 57 8.18 -1.06 16.06
C GLY A 57 6.80 -1.30 15.47
N MET A 58 6.53 -0.82 14.25
CA MET A 58 5.29 -1.03 13.52
C MET A 58 5.51 -1.93 12.30
N SER A 59 4.44 -2.63 11.94
CA SER A 59 4.31 -3.38 10.70
C SER A 59 3.05 -2.91 9.99
N LEU A 60 3.19 -2.51 8.73
CA LEU A 60 2.10 -2.10 7.86
C LEU A 60 2.21 -2.89 6.57
N TYR A 61 1.23 -3.73 6.25
CA TYR A 61 1.32 -4.63 5.11
C TYR A 61 -0.06 -4.88 4.52
N TYR A 62 -0.11 -5.55 3.38
CA TYR A 62 -1.32 -6.23 2.92
C TYR A 62 -1.04 -7.71 2.76
N ASP A 63 -2.09 -8.50 2.96
CA ASP A 63 -2.11 -9.92 2.66
C ASP A 63 -2.26 -10.09 1.14
N VAL A 64 -1.34 -10.81 0.50
CA VAL A 64 -1.28 -10.92 -0.97
C VAL A 64 -2.39 -11.82 -1.51
N SER A 65 -2.95 -12.71 -0.70
CA SER A 65 -4.04 -13.60 -1.09
C SER A 65 -5.42 -12.95 -1.04
N THR A 66 -5.55 -11.83 -0.32
CA THR A 66 -6.83 -11.12 -0.12
C THR A 66 -6.78 -9.64 -0.47
N GLY A 67 -5.61 -9.02 -0.56
CA GLY A 67 -5.44 -7.58 -0.74
C GLY A 67 -5.82 -6.77 0.51
N ILE A 68 -6.23 -7.41 1.60
CA ILE A 68 -6.63 -6.74 2.84
C ILE A 68 -5.39 -6.12 3.49
N PHE A 69 -5.49 -4.85 3.89
CA PHE A 69 -4.41 -4.16 4.58
C PHE A 69 -4.47 -4.42 6.09
N ASN A 70 -3.31 -4.62 6.70
CA ASN A 70 -3.09 -4.53 8.13
C ASN A 70 -2.21 -3.31 8.40
N LEU A 71 -2.82 -2.24 8.90
CA LEU A 71 -2.13 -0.99 9.21
C LEU A 71 -1.94 -0.88 10.71
N ALA A 72 -0.82 -1.42 11.21
CA ALA A 72 -0.48 -1.45 12.63
C ALA A 72 -1.58 -2.09 13.51
N GLY A 73 -2.08 -3.26 13.08
CA GLY A 73 -3.11 -4.03 13.78
C GLY A 73 -4.55 -3.69 13.38
N ARG A 74 -4.75 -2.68 12.52
CA ARG A 74 -6.07 -2.32 11.99
C ARG A 74 -6.28 -3.00 10.65
N ILE A 75 -7.29 -3.86 10.58
CA ILE A 75 -7.68 -4.54 9.33
C ILE A 75 -8.49 -3.54 8.51
N VAL A 76 -8.06 -3.27 7.28
CA VAL A 76 -8.74 -2.36 6.36
C VAL A 76 -9.15 -3.13 5.10
N GLU A 77 -10.45 -3.10 4.84
CA GLU A 77 -11.11 -3.77 3.72
C GLU A 77 -11.80 -2.72 2.85
N LEU A 78 -11.84 -2.97 1.54
CA LEU A 78 -12.28 -2.02 0.55
C LEU A 78 -13.31 -2.67 -0.37
N ALA A 79 -14.38 -1.94 -0.67
CA ALA A 79 -15.38 -2.33 -1.63
C ALA A 79 -15.78 -1.14 -2.49
N TYR A 80 -16.29 -1.41 -3.69
CA TYR A 80 -16.91 -0.42 -4.55
C TYR A 80 -18.41 -0.71 -4.61
N ARG A 81 -19.26 0.29 -4.42
CA ARG A 81 -20.71 0.12 -4.38
C ARG A 81 -21.36 0.92 -5.49
N VAL A 82 -22.37 0.34 -6.13
CA VAL A 82 -23.22 1.00 -7.15
C VAL A 82 -24.67 0.65 -6.83
N GLY A 83 -25.44 1.63 -6.37
CA GLY A 83 -26.77 1.40 -5.78
C GLY A 83 -26.71 0.40 -4.62
N GLU A 84 -27.49 -0.68 -4.71
CA GLU A 84 -27.51 -1.75 -3.69
C GLU A 84 -26.43 -2.82 -3.91
N LYS A 85 -25.74 -2.82 -5.05
CA LYS A 85 -24.76 -3.85 -5.39
C LYS A 85 -23.38 -3.44 -4.90
N GLU A 86 -22.74 -4.35 -4.17
CA GLU A 86 -21.40 -4.17 -3.64
C GLU A 86 -20.41 -5.12 -4.33
N TYR A 87 -19.26 -4.56 -4.72
CA TYR A 87 -18.16 -5.23 -5.39
C TYR A 87 -16.94 -5.20 -4.46
N PRO A 88 -16.62 -6.29 -3.74
CA PRO A 88 -15.46 -6.30 -2.85
C PRO A 88 -14.17 -6.15 -3.66
N LEU A 89 -13.38 -5.13 -3.33
CA LEU A 89 -12.07 -4.86 -3.95
C LEU A 89 -10.95 -5.66 -3.27
N THR A 90 -11.15 -5.97 -2.00
CA THR A 90 -10.34 -6.87 -1.18
C THR A 90 -11.17 -8.07 -0.71
N GLY A 91 -10.52 -9.11 -0.19
CA GLY A 91 -11.17 -10.34 0.27
C GLY A 91 -11.57 -11.30 -0.87
N GLN A 92 -11.13 -11.03 -2.10
CA GLN A 92 -11.38 -11.90 -3.25
C GLN A 92 -10.36 -13.04 -3.29
N THR A 93 -10.74 -14.18 -3.86
CA THR A 93 -9.82 -15.29 -4.18
C THR A 93 -8.94 -14.94 -5.39
N LYS A 94 -8.06 -13.94 -5.24
CA LYS A 94 -7.16 -13.44 -6.27
C LYS A 94 -5.82 -13.04 -5.66
N LEU A 95 -4.73 -13.20 -6.41
CA LEU A 95 -3.41 -12.72 -5.99
C LEU A 95 -3.24 -11.23 -6.26
N TYR A 96 -2.84 -10.49 -5.23
CA TYR A 96 -2.56 -9.06 -5.24
C TYR A 96 -1.03 -8.83 -5.23
N ASN A 97 -0.30 -9.55 -6.08
CA ASN A 97 1.16 -9.69 -5.99
C ASN A 97 1.97 -8.67 -6.79
N ASP A 98 1.32 -7.75 -7.52
CA ASP A 98 2.01 -6.67 -8.20
C ASP A 98 2.28 -5.50 -7.25
N CYS A 99 3.23 -5.73 -6.35
CA CYS A 99 3.59 -4.83 -5.28
C CYS A 99 4.19 -3.50 -5.78
N ILE A 100 3.92 -2.46 -5.01
CA ILE A 100 4.42 -1.10 -5.20
C ILE A 100 5.15 -0.71 -3.92
N SER A 101 6.35 -0.15 -4.05
CA SER A 101 6.98 0.60 -2.97
C SER A 101 7.86 1.71 -3.53
N PHE A 102 7.86 2.85 -2.85
CA PHE A 102 8.74 3.97 -3.16
C PHE A 102 8.86 4.88 -1.93
N LYS A 103 9.85 5.76 -1.98
CA LYS A 103 10.12 6.77 -0.94
C LYS A 103 10.10 8.14 -1.60
N GLN A 104 9.54 9.12 -0.91
CA GLN A 104 9.73 10.51 -1.28
C GLN A 104 10.86 11.07 -0.42
N ALA A 105 11.80 11.77 -1.04
CA ALA A 105 12.93 12.38 -0.35
C ALA A 105 13.25 13.73 -1.00
N TYR A 106 13.86 14.64 -0.23
CA TYR A 106 14.40 15.88 -0.75
C TYR A 106 15.86 16.02 -0.33
N THR A 107 16.60 16.83 -1.08
CA THR A 107 17.96 17.23 -0.76
C THR A 107 18.03 18.74 -0.90
N GLU A 108 18.63 19.42 0.08
CA GLU A 108 18.86 20.85 -0.03
C GLU A 108 20.25 21.06 -0.62
N ILE A 109 20.36 21.99 -1.55
CA ILE A 109 21.63 22.39 -2.14
C ILE A 109 21.75 23.89 -1.89
N SER A 110 22.78 24.31 -1.17
CA SER A 110 23.09 25.73 -1.02
C SER A 110 23.75 26.20 -2.33
N PRO A 111 23.11 27.10 -3.11
CA PRO A 111 23.67 27.52 -4.41
C PRO A 111 24.95 28.35 -4.25
N LEU A 112 25.11 29.03 -3.12
CA LEU A 112 26.28 29.89 -2.83
C LEU A 112 27.52 29.09 -2.45
N THR A 113 27.35 27.92 -1.85
CA THR A 113 28.47 27.10 -1.36
C THR A 113 28.66 25.81 -2.16
N CYS A 114 27.74 25.50 -3.07
CA CYS A 114 27.61 24.20 -3.76
C CYS A 114 27.64 23.00 -2.80
N ARG A 115 27.44 23.21 -1.49
CA ARG A 115 27.40 22.13 -0.50
C ARG A 115 26.02 21.49 -0.57
N ARG A 116 26.02 20.18 -0.82
CA ARG A 116 24.85 19.33 -0.67
C ARG A 116 24.64 19.04 0.81
N SER A 117 23.44 19.25 1.31
CA SER A 117 23.04 18.69 2.60
C SER A 117 22.69 17.20 2.45
N ASN A 118 22.46 16.53 3.58
CA ASN A 118 22.04 15.13 3.56
C ASN A 118 20.63 15.00 2.95
N THR A 119 20.45 14.01 2.08
CA THR A 119 19.12 13.61 1.59
C THR A 119 18.25 13.16 2.76
N ARG A 120 17.03 13.67 2.82
CA ARG A 120 16.05 13.32 3.84
C ARG A 120 14.84 12.68 3.19
N ILE A 121 14.55 11.45 3.60
CA ILE A 121 13.25 10.82 3.30
C ILE A 121 12.18 11.60 4.06
N VAL A 122 11.02 11.81 3.46
CA VAL A 122 9.87 12.48 4.08
C VAL A 122 8.62 11.62 4.12
N GLN A 123 8.58 10.57 3.29
CA GLN A 123 7.43 9.68 3.19
C GLN A 123 7.84 8.31 2.66
N TYR A 124 7.28 7.26 3.24
CA TYR A 124 7.38 5.89 2.74
C TYR A 124 6.04 5.47 2.17
N CYS A 125 6.07 4.73 1.06
CA CYS A 125 4.86 4.34 0.35
C CYS A 125 4.90 2.85 0.03
N PHE A 126 3.76 2.18 0.17
CA PHE A 126 3.59 0.79 -0.27
C PHE A 126 2.16 0.53 -0.73
N GLY A 127 1.97 -0.49 -1.55
CA GLY A 127 0.65 -0.88 -2.04
C GLY A 127 0.76 -1.94 -3.12
N TYR A 128 -0.26 -2.01 -3.97
CA TYR A 128 -0.29 -2.93 -5.09
C TYR A 128 -1.12 -2.37 -6.25
N LYS A 129 -1.07 -3.05 -7.39
CA LYS A 129 -2.06 -2.89 -8.46
C LYS A 129 -2.66 -4.24 -8.82
N VAL A 130 -3.94 -4.26 -9.14
CA VAL A 130 -4.67 -5.47 -9.48
C VAL A 130 -5.77 -5.16 -10.50
N ARG A 131 -6.00 -6.10 -11.41
CA ARG A 131 -7.18 -6.10 -12.29
C ARG A 131 -8.21 -7.05 -11.68
N LEU A 132 -9.42 -6.59 -11.39
CA LEU A 132 -10.48 -7.36 -10.77
C LEU A 132 -11.59 -7.62 -11.78
N GLN A 133 -12.07 -8.86 -11.84
CA GLN A 133 -13.27 -9.24 -12.58
C GLN A 133 -14.34 -9.55 -11.53
N LEU A 134 -15.29 -8.63 -11.34
CA LEU A 134 -16.27 -8.66 -10.26
C LEU A 134 -17.66 -8.87 -10.87
N GLY A 135 -17.92 -10.11 -11.27
CA GLY A 135 -19.11 -10.45 -12.06
C GLY A 135 -19.03 -9.82 -13.44
N ASP A 136 -19.98 -8.92 -13.73
CA ASP A 136 -20.05 -8.19 -14.99
C ASP A 136 -19.14 -6.97 -15.06
N LEU A 137 -18.54 -6.53 -13.95
CA LEU A 137 -17.70 -5.33 -13.89
C LEU A 137 -16.21 -5.66 -13.86
N GLU A 138 -15.43 -5.07 -14.76
CA GLU A 138 -13.97 -5.07 -14.66
C GLU A 138 -13.46 -3.74 -14.05
N LEU A 139 -12.64 -3.85 -13.01
CA LEU A 139 -11.99 -2.70 -12.34
C LEU A 139 -10.47 -2.89 -12.29
N HIS A 140 -9.72 -1.85 -12.64
CA HIS A 140 -8.29 -1.78 -12.31
C HIS A 140 -8.15 -0.96 -11.05
N PHE A 141 -7.58 -1.58 -10.02
CA PHE A 141 -7.52 -1.04 -8.68
C PHE A 141 -6.07 -0.91 -8.22
N LYS A 142 -5.72 0.27 -7.72
CA LYS A 142 -4.38 0.58 -7.22
C LYS A 142 -4.48 1.35 -5.89
N PRO A 143 -4.50 0.64 -4.75
CA PRO A 143 -4.32 1.25 -3.45
C PRO A 143 -2.84 1.52 -3.15
N VAL A 144 -2.54 2.69 -2.60
CA VAL A 144 -1.20 3.04 -2.09
C VAL A 144 -1.36 3.71 -0.73
N VAL A 145 -0.67 3.18 0.28
CA VAL A 145 -0.58 3.76 1.61
C VAL A 145 0.67 4.62 1.70
N PHE A 146 0.52 5.79 2.32
CA PHE A 146 1.55 6.81 2.49
C PHE A 146 1.78 7.05 3.97
N ILE A 147 3.05 6.93 4.39
CA ILE A 147 3.53 7.13 5.75
C ILE A 147 4.45 8.35 5.77
N PRO A 148 3.89 9.57 5.84
CA PRO A 148 4.66 10.79 5.97
C PRO A 148 5.16 11.01 7.39
N TYR A 149 6.20 11.84 7.56
CA TYR A 149 6.73 12.19 8.88
C TYR A 149 6.01 13.36 9.57
N ASP A 150 5.34 14.22 8.80
CA ASP A 150 4.83 15.53 9.24
C ASP A 150 3.30 15.63 9.24
N ARG A 151 2.60 14.56 8.83
CA ARG A 151 1.13 14.51 8.77
C ARG A 151 0.62 13.08 9.04
N PRO A 152 -0.70 12.88 9.22
CA PRO A 152 -1.25 11.54 9.40
C PRO A 152 -0.98 10.61 8.21
N VAL A 153 -0.95 9.31 8.50
CA VAL A 153 -0.94 8.25 7.47
C VAL A 153 -2.21 8.36 6.65
N TYR A 154 -2.10 8.24 5.33
CA TYR A 154 -3.24 8.27 4.42
C TYR A 154 -3.07 7.23 3.32
N ALA A 155 -4.15 6.86 2.66
CA ALA A 155 -4.15 5.98 1.50
C ALA A 155 -4.78 6.69 0.30
N THR A 156 -4.27 6.41 -0.89
CA THR A 156 -4.98 6.74 -2.14
C THR A 156 -5.48 5.46 -2.80
N PHE A 157 -6.62 5.59 -3.47
CA PHE A 157 -7.34 4.51 -4.11
C PHE A 157 -7.65 4.93 -5.53
N ARG A 158 -6.83 4.46 -6.48
CA ARG A 158 -7.08 4.72 -7.90
C ARG A 158 -7.91 3.58 -8.49
N LEU A 159 -9.01 3.95 -9.13
CA LEU A 159 -9.97 3.05 -9.79
C LEU A 159 -10.10 3.43 -11.26
N VAL A 160 -10.16 2.43 -12.13
CA VAL A 160 -10.49 2.56 -13.56
C VAL A 160 -11.51 1.49 -13.89
N ALA A 161 -12.64 1.86 -14.50
CA ALA A 161 -13.68 0.92 -14.91
C ALA A 161 -13.68 0.67 -16.42
N ASP A 162 -14.23 -0.47 -16.83
CA ASP A 162 -14.49 -0.82 -18.24
C ASP A 162 -15.73 -0.11 -18.84
N ARG A 163 -16.47 0.64 -18.02
CA ARG A 163 -17.71 1.36 -18.35
C ARG A 163 -17.89 2.61 -17.49
N ASP A 164 -18.87 3.43 -17.85
CA ASP A 164 -19.28 4.58 -17.07
C ASP A 164 -20.17 4.16 -15.88
N ILE A 165 -19.95 4.78 -14.72
CA ILE A 165 -20.65 4.55 -13.46
C ILE A 165 -20.82 5.91 -12.77
N ALA A 166 -22.02 6.48 -12.80
CA ALA A 166 -22.26 7.85 -12.33
C ALA A 166 -22.41 7.97 -10.81
N ASP A 167 -22.88 6.93 -10.14
CA ASP A 167 -23.31 6.89 -8.73
C ASP A 167 -22.51 5.89 -7.89
N GLY A 168 -21.26 5.62 -8.31
CA GLY A 168 -20.40 4.69 -7.62
C GLY A 168 -19.68 5.31 -6.42
N GLU A 169 -19.48 4.49 -5.40
CA GLU A 169 -18.86 4.91 -4.14
C GLU A 169 -17.79 3.91 -3.69
N LEU A 170 -16.67 4.44 -3.18
CA LEU A 170 -15.68 3.64 -2.48
C LEU A 170 -16.10 3.50 -1.02
N VAL A 171 -16.28 2.26 -0.57
CA VAL A 171 -16.62 1.91 0.81
C VAL A 171 -15.36 1.41 1.53
N ILE A 172 -15.03 2.06 2.64
CA ILE A 172 -13.86 1.72 3.45
C ILE A 172 -14.36 1.11 4.76
N ARG A 173 -13.87 -0.09 5.08
CA ARG A 173 -14.17 -0.77 6.34
C ARG A 173 -12.92 -0.94 7.19
N ARG A 174 -13.08 -0.81 8.49
CA ARG A 174 -12.06 -1.12 9.49
C ARG A 174 -12.59 -2.18 10.43
N ASN A 175 -11.93 -3.33 10.50
CA ASN A 175 -12.35 -4.48 11.30
C ASN A 175 -13.83 -4.85 11.03
N GLY A 176 -14.23 -4.91 9.76
CA GLY A 176 -15.61 -5.19 9.34
C GLY A 176 -16.63 -4.04 9.48
N GLN A 177 -16.29 -2.93 10.13
CA GLN A 177 -17.21 -1.78 10.30
C GLN A 177 -16.98 -0.74 9.21
N THR A 178 -18.06 -0.27 8.56
CA THR A 178 -18.00 0.83 7.59
C THR A 178 -17.58 2.13 8.27
N MET A 179 -16.45 2.67 7.84
CA MET A 179 -15.88 3.91 8.36
C MET A 179 -16.25 5.10 7.49
N GLU A 180 -16.17 4.93 6.17
CA GLU A 180 -16.32 6.02 5.21
C GLU A 180 -16.86 5.51 3.87
N GLN A 181 -17.58 6.39 3.19
CA GLN A 181 -18.12 6.19 1.86
C GLN A 181 -17.76 7.43 1.06
N ILE A 182 -16.93 7.26 0.03
CA ILE A 182 -16.41 8.36 -0.78
C ILE A 182 -17.07 8.27 -2.16
N PRO A 183 -17.76 9.31 -2.66
CA PRO A 183 -18.25 9.34 -4.02
C PRO A 183 -17.11 9.24 -5.03
N VAL A 184 -17.16 8.22 -5.89
CA VAL A 184 -16.14 7.93 -6.91
C VAL A 184 -16.87 7.54 -8.20
N PRO A 185 -17.46 8.53 -8.92
CA PRO A 185 -18.03 8.28 -10.24
C PRO A 185 -16.92 7.91 -11.23
N LEU A 186 -17.09 6.83 -11.97
CA LEU A 186 -16.09 6.35 -12.91
C LEU A 186 -16.53 6.61 -14.35
N GLN A 187 -15.59 7.06 -15.18
CA GLN A 187 -15.73 7.08 -16.63
C GLN A 187 -14.89 5.95 -17.21
N LYS A 188 -15.37 5.34 -18.28
CA LYS A 188 -14.71 4.22 -18.96
C LYS A 188 -13.26 4.57 -19.30
N GLY A 189 -12.33 3.77 -18.78
CA GLY A 189 -10.90 3.91 -19.06
C GLY A 189 -10.22 5.12 -18.40
N VAL A 190 -10.95 5.94 -17.63
CA VAL A 190 -10.40 7.09 -16.93
C VAL A 190 -10.13 6.72 -15.47
N GLY A 191 -8.92 7.04 -15.00
CA GLY A 191 -8.55 6.80 -13.60
C GLY A 191 -9.02 7.93 -12.70
N LEU A 192 -9.88 7.61 -11.74
CA LEU A 192 -10.21 8.49 -10.63
C LEU A 192 -9.47 8.03 -9.38
N GLU A 193 -8.98 8.98 -8.59
CA GLU A 193 -8.25 8.72 -7.35
C GLU A 193 -9.01 9.33 -6.16
N ALA A 194 -9.33 8.50 -5.18
CA ALA A 194 -9.84 8.93 -3.88
C ALA A 194 -8.70 8.93 -2.85
N MET A 195 -8.75 9.82 -1.87
CA MET A 195 -7.80 9.89 -0.76
C MET A 195 -8.56 9.69 0.56
N TRP A 196 -7.96 8.92 1.46
CA TRP A 196 -8.50 8.64 2.79
C TRP A 196 -7.42 8.79 3.85
N GLU A 197 -7.69 9.57 4.89
CA GLU A 197 -6.82 9.64 6.06
C GLU A 197 -7.07 8.43 6.96
N VAL A 198 -6.02 7.70 7.33
CA VAL A 198 -6.14 6.48 8.15
C VAL A 198 -6.43 6.87 9.60
N ARG A 199 -7.68 6.69 10.02
CA ARG A 199 -8.18 6.99 11.37
C ARG A 199 -8.30 5.76 12.27
#